data_AF-A0A9D4VYI9-F1
#
_entry.id   AF-A0A9D4VYI9-F1
#
_cell.length_a   1.000
_cell.length_b   1.000
_cell.length_c   1.000
_cell.angle_alpha   90.00
_cell.angle_beta   90.00
_cell.angle_gamma   90.00
#
_symmetry.space_group_name_H-M   'P 1'
#
loop_
_entity.id
_entity.type
_entity.pdbx_description
1 polymer ?
#
loop_
_entity_poly.entity_id
_entity_poly.type
_entity_poly.pdbx_seq_one_letter_code
_entity_poly.pdbx_strand_id
1 'polypeptide(L)'
;MMIPPSRSFLILLTLSVQMLTHMEASSSSKVEYLPGFQGPLPFELETGYVGLGETNDDDDMQVFYYFIKSENNPKKDPLMLWLSGGPGCSSISGLIIEMGPIKFEMKDNDESLPSLILRPESWTKLCNIIFVDLPFGTGFSYSKNNSAQRSDWKIVHHAHQFLRKWLIDHPEFISNEFYMGGDSYSGIPVPAIVQEIINGNEKGLQPLINLQRYLLGNPVTTFKEYNYRVSYAHGMGFISDELYASLKRNCKGDYVDVDSRNVFCLRDIESFKEELILNIFWILLVEMV
;
A
#
# COMPACT_ATOMS: atom_id res chain seq x y z
N MET A 1 14.07 63.08 27.39
CA MET A 1 15.15 62.97 26.39
C MET A 1 15.13 61.53 25.88
N MET A 2 14.37 61.29 24.81
CA MET A 2 14.17 59.95 24.25
C MET A 2 15.23 59.69 23.17
N ILE A 3 16.05 58.67 23.38
CA ILE A 3 17.05 58.19 22.44
C ILE A 3 16.30 57.46 21.30
N PRO A 4 16.53 57.78 20.02
CA PRO A 4 15.86 57.06 18.94
C PRO A 4 16.45 55.64 18.84
N PRO A 5 15.64 54.61 18.51
CA PRO A 5 16.16 53.28 18.34
C PRO A 5 17.10 53.24 17.13
N SER A 6 18.26 52.61 17.30
CA SER A 6 19.25 52.46 16.23
C SER A 6 18.65 51.64 15.08
N ARG A 7 18.96 52.05 13.83
CA ARG A 7 18.56 51.34 12.60
C ARG A 7 18.95 49.86 12.59
N SER A 8 19.94 49.46 13.40
CA SER A 8 20.40 48.08 13.53
C SER A 8 19.40 47.15 14.23
N PHE A 9 18.54 47.68 15.11
CA PHE A 9 17.57 46.86 15.85
C PHE A 9 16.34 46.47 15.01
N LEU A 10 15.98 47.31 14.03
CA LEU A 10 14.89 47.01 13.09
C LEU A 10 15.27 45.92 12.09
N ILE A 11 16.55 45.84 11.69
CA ILE A 11 17.05 44.85 10.74
C ILE A 11 17.14 43.46 11.38
N LEU A 12 17.48 43.37 12.66
CA LEU A 12 17.47 42.09 13.39
C LEU A 12 16.06 41.52 13.61
N LEU A 13 15.05 42.37 13.79
CA LEU A 13 13.65 41.92 13.94
C LEU A 13 13.06 41.41 12.61
N THR A 14 13.55 41.92 11.47
CA THR A 14 13.14 41.43 10.14
C THR A 14 13.88 40.17 9.70
N LEU A 15 15.04 39.85 10.29
CA LEU A 15 15.81 38.65 9.98
C LEU A 15 15.39 37.42 10.81
N SER A 16 14.60 37.59 11.88
CA SER A 16 14.09 36.47 12.69
C SER A 16 12.73 35.91 12.25
N VAL A 17 12.15 36.42 11.15
CA VAL A 17 10.84 35.96 10.61
C VAL A 17 10.96 35.44 9.17
N GLN A 18 12.16 35.02 8.76
CA GLN A 18 12.36 34.24 7.54
C GLN A 18 12.86 32.83 7.90
N MET A 19 12.16 32.16 8.81
CA MET A 19 12.00 30.72 8.62
C MET A 19 11.10 30.59 7.39
N LEU A 20 11.71 30.39 6.23
CA LEU A 20 10.98 29.89 5.07
C LEU A 20 10.25 28.63 5.54
N THR A 21 8.94 28.73 5.74
CA THR A 21 8.08 27.60 5.47
C THR A 21 8.25 27.32 3.99
N HIS A 22 9.19 26.44 3.64
CA HIS A 22 9.05 25.66 2.43
C HIS A 22 7.80 24.80 2.63
N MET A 23 6.63 25.40 2.39
CA MET A 23 5.49 24.60 1.97
C MET A 23 5.87 24.11 0.58
N GLU A 24 6.49 22.94 0.52
CA GLU A 24 6.33 22.10 -0.68
C GLU A 24 4.82 22.09 -0.93
N ALA A 25 4.40 22.62 -2.08
CA ALA A 25 3.00 22.69 -2.42
C ALA A 25 2.51 21.26 -2.65
N SER A 26 2.03 20.62 -1.58
CA SER A 26 1.34 19.34 -1.63
C SER A 26 0.15 19.50 -2.57
N SER A 27 0.23 18.85 -3.73
CA SER A 27 -0.83 18.92 -4.74
C SER A 27 -1.90 17.90 -4.40
N SER A 28 -2.62 18.10 -3.30
CA SER A 28 -3.80 17.32 -2.96
C SER A 28 -5.07 18.00 -3.49
N SER A 29 -6.04 17.18 -3.90
CA SER A 29 -7.33 17.65 -4.38
C SER A 29 -8.44 16.76 -3.84
N LYS A 30 -9.48 17.42 -3.31
CA LYS A 30 -10.71 16.74 -2.92
C LYS A 30 -11.47 16.33 -4.17
N VAL A 31 -11.90 15.07 -4.22
CA VAL A 31 -12.70 14.52 -5.31
C VAL A 31 -14.16 14.53 -4.86
N GLU A 32 -14.99 15.31 -5.55
CA GLU A 32 -16.43 15.38 -5.25
C GLU A 32 -17.26 14.45 -6.14
N TYR A 33 -16.76 14.12 -7.34
CA TYR A 33 -17.45 13.32 -8.34
C TYR A 33 -16.47 12.33 -8.98
N LEU A 34 -16.93 11.10 -9.20
CA LEU A 34 -16.20 10.07 -9.94
C LEU A 34 -17.02 9.62 -11.15
N PRO A 35 -16.40 9.47 -12.34
CA PRO A 35 -17.04 8.80 -13.46
C PRO A 35 -17.56 7.42 -13.04
N GLY A 36 -18.81 7.11 -13.38
CA GLY A 36 -19.46 5.85 -13.02
C GLY A 36 -20.21 5.89 -11.69
N PHE A 37 -19.98 6.88 -10.81
CA PHE A 37 -20.77 7.06 -9.58
C PHE A 37 -21.91 8.05 -9.80
N GLN A 38 -23.12 7.71 -9.34
CA GLN A 38 -24.28 8.59 -9.50
C GLN A 38 -24.32 9.67 -8.40
N GLY A 39 -24.10 10.92 -8.81
CA GLY A 39 -24.14 12.09 -7.91
C GLY A 39 -22.81 12.37 -7.20
N PRO A 40 -22.81 13.30 -6.22
CA PRO A 40 -21.61 13.57 -5.43
C PRO A 40 -21.26 12.40 -4.50
N LEU A 41 -19.97 12.21 -4.23
CA LEU A 41 -19.52 11.20 -3.28
C LEU A 41 -20.04 11.50 -1.86
N PRO A 42 -20.64 10.51 -1.17
CA PRO A 42 -21.14 10.69 0.20
C PRO A 42 -20.04 10.56 1.27
N PHE A 43 -18.78 10.40 0.85
CA PHE A 43 -17.59 10.32 1.69
C PHE A 43 -16.51 11.27 1.15
N GLU A 44 -15.57 11.66 2.00
CA GLU A 44 -14.46 12.52 1.59
C GLU A 44 -13.32 11.67 1.00
N LEU A 45 -13.19 11.73 -0.32
CA LEU A 45 -12.02 11.23 -1.05
C LEU A 45 -11.09 12.41 -1.38
N GLU A 46 -9.82 12.23 -1.08
CA GLU A 46 -8.74 13.10 -1.49
C GLU A 46 -7.73 12.29 -2.29
N THR A 47 -7.17 12.90 -3.32
CA THR A 47 -6.05 12.33 -4.08
C THR A 47 -4.95 13.36 -4.21
N GLY A 48 -3.70 12.93 -4.14
CA GLY A 48 -2.58 13.84 -4.25
C GLY A 48 -1.25 13.15 -4.46
N TYR A 49 -0.22 13.97 -4.55
CA TYR A 49 1.17 13.53 -4.62
C TYR A 49 1.94 14.06 -3.41
N VAL A 50 2.79 13.21 -2.85
CA VAL A 50 3.81 13.59 -1.88
C VAL A 50 5.17 13.41 -2.54
N GLY A 51 5.92 14.51 -2.63
CA GLY A 51 7.29 14.50 -3.15
C GLY A 51 8.24 13.88 -2.13
N LEU A 52 9.02 12.87 -2.53
CA LEU A 52 10.02 12.24 -1.65
C LEU A 52 11.45 12.73 -1.88
N GLY A 53 11.64 13.70 -2.77
CA GLY A 53 12.96 14.29 -2.99
C GLY A 53 13.54 14.95 -1.74
N GLU A 54 14.85 14.79 -1.55
CA GLU A 54 15.61 15.42 -0.46
C GLU A 54 16.43 16.64 -0.95
N THR A 55 16.63 16.76 -2.27
CA THR A 55 17.33 17.87 -2.92
C THR A 55 16.51 18.40 -4.09
N ASN A 56 16.78 19.63 -4.54
CA ASN A 56 16.14 20.23 -5.73
C ASN A 56 16.35 19.41 -7.03
N ASP A 57 17.27 18.42 -7.02
CA ASP A 57 17.50 17.48 -8.12
C ASP A 57 16.62 16.19 -8.01
N ASP A 58 15.87 16.05 -6.92
CA ASP A 58 14.93 14.95 -6.64
C ASP A 58 13.45 15.40 -6.67
N ASP A 59 13.16 16.60 -7.19
CA ASP A 59 11.80 17.16 -7.41
C ASP A 59 10.87 16.23 -8.24
N ASP A 60 11.44 15.16 -8.79
CA ASP A 60 10.81 14.23 -9.70
C ASP A 60 10.30 12.92 -9.08
N MET A 61 10.50 12.69 -7.77
CA MET A 61 10.00 11.49 -7.07
C MET A 61 8.65 11.77 -6.40
N GLN A 62 7.56 11.39 -7.06
CA GLN A 62 6.20 11.72 -6.63
C GLN A 62 5.40 10.45 -6.32
N VAL A 63 5.01 10.30 -5.05
CA VAL A 63 4.18 9.18 -4.59
C VAL A 63 2.73 9.61 -4.57
N PHE A 64 1.90 8.93 -5.36
CA PHE A 64 0.47 9.13 -5.42
C PHE A 64 -0.26 8.36 -4.32
N TYR A 65 -1.33 8.97 -3.80
CA TYR A 65 -2.20 8.34 -2.82
C TYR A 65 -3.68 8.64 -3.08
N TYR A 66 -4.52 7.74 -2.58
CA TYR A 66 -5.95 7.97 -2.36
C TYR A 66 -6.18 7.98 -0.85
N PHE A 67 -6.73 9.05 -0.32
CA PHE A 67 -7.08 9.15 1.09
C PHE A 67 -8.60 9.24 1.24
N ILE A 68 -9.15 8.34 2.06
CA ILE A 68 -10.57 8.36 2.41
C ILE A 68 -10.70 8.56 3.91
N LYS A 69 -11.36 9.65 4.31
CA LYS A 69 -11.64 9.92 5.72
C LYS A 69 -12.67 8.93 6.25
N SER A 70 -12.56 8.64 7.55
CA SER A 70 -13.56 7.83 8.24
C SER A 70 -14.95 8.45 8.09
N GLU A 71 -15.95 7.64 7.77
CA GLU A 71 -17.34 8.08 7.68
C GLU A 71 -17.99 8.27 9.06
N ASN A 72 -17.31 7.88 10.15
CA ASN A 72 -17.78 8.02 11.52
C ASN A 72 -17.17 9.25 12.23
N ASN A 73 -15.94 9.17 12.71
CA ASN A 73 -15.26 10.28 13.37
C ASN A 73 -13.78 10.36 12.95
N PRO A 74 -13.45 11.04 11.84
CA PRO A 74 -12.09 11.14 11.31
C PRO A 74 -11.04 11.58 12.34
N LYS A 75 -11.40 12.41 13.31
CA LYS A 75 -10.48 12.95 14.33
C LYS A 75 -10.14 11.94 15.43
N LYS A 76 -10.93 10.88 15.59
CA LYS A 76 -10.75 9.88 16.65
C LYS A 76 -10.46 8.49 16.10
N ASP A 77 -11.05 8.18 14.96
CA ASP A 77 -10.91 6.88 14.32
C ASP A 77 -9.47 6.66 13.84
N PRO A 78 -8.95 5.43 13.84
CA PRO A 78 -7.58 5.16 13.41
C PRO A 78 -7.22 5.71 12.03
N LEU A 79 -5.94 6.01 11.83
CA LEU A 79 -5.34 6.22 10.53
C LEU A 79 -4.63 4.95 10.08
N MET A 80 -4.94 4.46 8.88
CA MET A 80 -4.29 3.31 8.29
C MET A 80 -3.61 3.69 6.98
N LEU A 81 -2.38 3.23 6.79
CA LEU A 81 -1.73 3.21 5.48
C LEU A 81 -1.80 1.79 4.91
N TRP A 82 -2.36 1.65 3.71
CA TRP A 82 -2.52 0.38 3.02
C TRP A 82 -1.59 0.26 1.81
N LEU A 83 -0.83 -0.83 1.75
CA LEU A 83 0.01 -1.20 0.61
C LEU A 83 -0.48 -2.50 -0.04
N SER A 84 -0.99 -2.40 -1.27
CA SER A 84 -1.27 -3.58 -2.06
C SER A 84 0.01 -4.27 -2.56
N GLY A 85 0.00 -5.61 -2.60
CA GLY A 85 1.17 -6.41 -2.95
C GLY A 85 1.56 -6.42 -4.44
N GLY A 86 1.76 -7.62 -5.01
CA GLY A 86 2.22 -7.80 -6.39
C GLY A 86 3.57 -8.53 -6.48
N PRO A 87 4.72 -7.83 -6.40
CA PRO A 87 4.92 -6.40 -6.09
C PRO A 87 4.54 -5.43 -7.21
N GLY A 88 4.09 -4.23 -6.83
CA GLY A 88 3.77 -3.13 -7.76
C GLY A 88 2.34 -3.11 -8.28
N CYS A 89 1.42 -3.80 -7.60
CA CYS A 89 -0.01 -3.61 -7.80
C CYS A 89 -0.43 -2.28 -7.15
N SER A 90 -1.26 -1.50 -7.84
CA SER A 90 -1.76 -0.23 -7.29
C SER A 90 -2.72 -0.49 -6.14
N SER A 91 -2.61 0.31 -5.08
CA SER A 91 -3.49 0.21 -3.91
C SER A 91 -4.93 0.67 -4.19
N ILE A 92 -5.20 1.15 -5.41
CA ILE A 92 -6.57 1.33 -5.89
C ILE A 92 -7.35 0.00 -5.91
N SER A 93 -6.68 -1.16 -6.01
CA SER A 93 -7.34 -2.46 -5.85
C SER A 93 -7.91 -2.61 -4.44
N GLY A 94 -7.15 -2.23 -3.41
CA GLY A 94 -7.64 -2.19 -2.03
C GLY A 94 -8.86 -1.28 -1.88
N LEU A 95 -8.86 -0.13 -2.55
CA LEU A 95 -9.97 0.81 -2.52
C LEU A 95 -11.23 0.25 -3.20
N ILE A 96 -11.13 -0.20 -4.45
CA ILE A 96 -12.32 -0.51 -5.27
C ILE A 96 -12.75 -1.98 -5.13
N ILE A 97 -11.81 -2.91 -5.00
CA ILE A 97 -12.07 -4.35 -5.05
C ILE A 97 -12.25 -4.92 -3.64
N GLU A 98 -11.51 -4.42 -2.66
CA GLU A 98 -11.41 -5.07 -1.35
C GLU A 98 -12.22 -4.36 -0.25
N MET A 99 -11.82 -3.16 0.16
CA MET A 99 -12.24 -2.60 1.46
C MET A 99 -12.68 -1.14 1.46
N GLY A 100 -12.55 -0.43 0.34
CA GLY A 100 -13.01 0.96 0.25
C GLY A 100 -14.53 1.09 0.08
N PRO A 101 -15.05 2.33 0.10
CA PRO A 101 -16.49 2.63 0.18
C PRO A 101 -17.24 2.45 -1.13
N ILE A 102 -16.53 2.09 -2.21
CA ILE A 102 -17.10 1.88 -3.54
C ILE A 102 -16.62 0.57 -4.13
N LYS A 103 -17.41 0.05 -5.07
CA LYS A 103 -17.08 -1.11 -5.88
C LYS A 103 -17.70 -1.00 -7.25
N PHE A 104 -17.13 -1.69 -8.22
CA PHE A 104 -17.79 -1.85 -9.52
C PHE A 104 -19.09 -2.62 -9.34
N GLU A 105 -20.14 -2.12 -9.99
CA GLU A 105 -21.35 -2.89 -10.21
C GLU A 105 -21.07 -3.88 -11.35
N MET A 106 -21.02 -5.18 -11.01
CA MET A 106 -20.85 -6.24 -11.99
C MET A 106 -22.14 -6.34 -12.82
N LYS A 107 -22.08 -5.85 -14.06
CA LYS A 107 -23.15 -6.00 -15.07
C LYS A 107 -22.58 -6.79 -16.25
N ASP A 108 -23.34 -7.78 -16.71
CA ASP A 108 -22.92 -8.61 -17.84
C ASP A 108 -22.89 -7.78 -19.13
N ASN A 109 -21.75 -7.84 -19.82
CA ASN A 109 -21.56 -7.39 -21.22
C ASN A 109 -22.20 -6.04 -21.57
N ASP A 110 -21.80 -4.99 -20.87
CA ASP A 110 -22.03 -3.62 -21.33
C ASP A 110 -20.67 -2.96 -21.61
N GLU A 111 -20.44 -2.54 -22.86
CA GLU A 111 -19.24 -1.77 -23.27
C GLU A 111 -19.30 -0.31 -22.76
N SER A 112 -20.34 0.05 -22.01
CA SER A 112 -20.46 1.36 -21.36
C SER A 112 -19.50 1.53 -20.18
N LEU A 113 -19.38 2.77 -19.70
CA LEU A 113 -18.56 3.09 -18.53
C LEU A 113 -19.02 2.26 -17.32
N PRO A 114 -18.14 1.50 -16.65
CA PRO A 114 -18.50 0.73 -15.47
C PRO A 114 -19.13 1.60 -14.39
N SER A 115 -20.27 1.16 -13.87
CA SER A 115 -20.96 1.85 -12.77
C SER A 115 -20.26 1.56 -11.45
N LEU A 116 -20.16 2.57 -10.59
CA LEU A 116 -19.65 2.49 -9.23
C LEU A 116 -20.81 2.62 -8.25
N ILE A 117 -20.89 1.67 -7.32
CA ILE A 117 -21.89 1.63 -6.26
C ILE A 117 -21.20 1.63 -4.89
N LEU A 118 -21.93 2.01 -3.86
CA LEU A 118 -21.41 1.99 -2.49
C LEU A 118 -21.18 0.56 -1.98
N ARG A 119 -20.18 0.43 -1.12
CA ARG A 119 -19.86 -0.77 -0.33
C ARG A 119 -20.26 -0.54 1.13
N PRO A 120 -21.41 -1.06 1.59
CA PRO A 120 -21.85 -0.91 2.98
C PRO A 120 -20.84 -1.41 4.03
N GLU A 121 -20.11 -2.46 3.67
CA GLU A 121 -19.10 -3.18 4.46
C GLU A 121 -17.69 -2.54 4.42
N SER A 122 -17.58 -1.30 3.93
CA SER A 122 -16.30 -0.59 3.83
C SER A 122 -15.60 -0.44 5.19
N TRP A 123 -14.28 -0.57 5.18
CA TRP A 123 -13.46 -0.31 6.36
C TRP A 123 -13.39 1.19 6.69
N THR A 124 -13.67 2.05 5.71
CA THR A 124 -13.76 3.50 5.92
C THR A 124 -14.92 3.91 6.81
N LYS A 125 -15.82 2.99 7.17
CA LYS A 125 -16.83 3.25 8.20
C LYS A 125 -16.25 3.54 9.58
N LEU A 126 -15.04 3.06 9.86
CA LEU A 126 -14.41 3.13 11.19
C LEU A 126 -12.92 3.51 11.14
N CYS A 127 -12.40 3.90 9.98
CA CYS A 127 -10.97 4.16 9.79
C CYS A 127 -10.74 5.19 8.69
N ASN A 128 -9.77 6.07 8.90
CA ASN A 128 -9.20 6.89 7.84
C ASN A 128 -8.15 6.05 7.10
N ILE A 129 -8.28 5.87 5.79
CA ILE A 129 -7.39 4.96 5.04
C ILE A 129 -6.68 5.71 3.93
N ILE A 130 -5.34 5.63 3.94
CA ILE A 130 -4.46 6.08 2.86
C ILE A 130 -4.06 4.86 2.04
N PHE A 131 -4.57 4.74 0.82
CA PHE A 131 -4.14 3.76 -0.17
C PHE A 131 -2.99 4.35 -0.97
N VAL A 132 -1.79 3.77 -0.85
CA VAL A 132 -0.57 4.36 -1.40
C VAL A 132 -0.02 3.52 -2.55
N ASP A 133 0.34 4.17 -3.65
CA ASP A 133 0.97 3.52 -4.79
C ASP A 133 2.49 3.46 -4.60
N LEU A 134 3.00 2.34 -4.12
CA LEU A 134 4.44 2.07 -4.00
C LEU A 134 4.77 0.66 -4.47
N PRO A 135 5.97 0.41 -5.02
CA PRO A 135 7.07 1.36 -5.30
C PRO A 135 6.78 2.32 -6.47
N PHE A 136 7.70 3.25 -6.77
CA PHE A 136 7.62 4.08 -7.99
C PHE A 136 7.39 3.25 -9.26
N GLY A 137 6.56 3.80 -10.15
CA GLY A 137 6.04 3.11 -11.33
C GLY A 137 4.83 2.21 -11.05
N THR A 138 4.28 2.25 -9.82
CA THR A 138 3.00 1.64 -9.45
C THR A 138 1.90 2.67 -9.59
N GLY A 139 0.77 2.30 -10.20
CA GLY A 139 -0.38 3.17 -10.39
C GLY A 139 0.03 4.54 -10.96
N PHE A 140 -0.22 5.61 -10.21
CA PHE A 140 0.13 6.97 -10.63
C PHE A 140 1.45 7.50 -10.06
N SER A 141 2.13 6.75 -9.18
CA SER A 141 3.43 7.15 -8.62
C SER A 141 4.56 7.07 -9.65
N TYR A 142 5.40 8.10 -9.73
CA TYR A 142 6.47 8.19 -10.72
C TYR A 142 7.78 8.74 -10.17
N SER A 143 8.88 8.43 -10.87
CA SER A 143 10.21 8.99 -10.65
C SER A 143 10.89 9.21 -12.01
N LYS A 144 11.38 10.42 -12.31
CA LYS A 144 12.12 10.67 -13.57
C LYS A 144 13.56 10.16 -13.50
N ASN A 145 14.17 10.17 -12.31
CA ASN A 145 15.45 9.51 -12.10
C ASN A 145 15.21 8.01 -12.08
N ASN A 146 15.75 7.35 -13.10
CA ASN A 146 15.56 5.95 -13.43
C ASN A 146 16.30 5.04 -12.44
N SER A 147 16.03 5.18 -11.14
CA SER A 147 16.43 4.21 -10.13
C SER A 147 15.50 2.99 -10.20
N ALA A 148 15.45 2.38 -11.40
CA ALA A 148 14.72 1.18 -11.78
C ALA A 148 15.01 -0.05 -10.91
N GLN A 149 15.91 0.06 -9.92
CA GLN A 149 16.01 -0.91 -8.84
C GLN A 149 14.89 -0.71 -7.84
N ARG A 150 13.77 -1.40 -8.10
CA ARG A 150 12.81 -1.80 -7.08
C ARG A 150 13.56 -2.69 -6.08
N SER A 151 13.54 -2.32 -4.80
CA SER A 151 14.07 -3.14 -3.72
C SER A 151 13.18 -2.96 -2.50
N ASP A 152 13.07 -4.00 -1.68
CA ASP A 152 12.22 -3.95 -0.49
C ASP A 152 12.65 -2.81 0.44
N TRP A 153 13.96 -2.58 0.62
CA TRP A 153 14.47 -1.47 1.44
C TRP A 153 14.09 -0.08 0.93
N LYS A 154 14.03 0.12 -0.38
CA LYS A 154 13.51 1.38 -0.92
C LYS A 154 12.02 1.54 -0.66
N ILE A 155 11.21 0.47 -0.78
CA ILE A 155 9.78 0.54 -0.46
C ILE A 155 9.59 0.92 1.00
N VAL A 156 10.37 0.29 1.90
CA VAL A 156 10.33 0.54 3.34
C VAL A 156 10.65 2.01 3.65
N HIS A 157 11.76 2.51 3.10
CA HIS A 157 12.20 3.89 3.30
C HIS A 157 11.21 4.91 2.71
N HIS A 158 10.76 4.70 1.46
CA HIS A 158 9.82 5.61 0.81
C HIS A 158 8.47 5.64 1.52
N ALA A 159 7.96 4.51 2.01
CA ALA A 159 6.72 4.48 2.77
C ALA A 159 6.84 5.24 4.09
N HIS A 160 7.98 5.11 4.79
CA HIS A 160 8.25 5.88 6.01
C HIS A 160 8.34 7.38 5.76
N GLN A 161 9.09 7.79 4.74
CA GLN A 161 9.22 9.19 4.33
C GLN A 161 7.87 9.76 3.89
N PHE A 162 7.15 9.04 3.04
CA PHE A 162 5.80 9.39 2.59
C PHE A 162 4.89 9.68 3.77
N LEU A 163 4.79 8.76 4.73
CA LEU A 163 3.88 8.91 5.87
C LEU A 163 4.23 10.12 6.72
N ARG A 164 5.52 10.38 6.95
CA ARG A 164 5.94 11.56 7.74
C ARG A 164 5.65 12.87 7.01
N LYS A 165 5.96 12.96 5.72
CA LYS A 165 5.65 14.14 4.91
C LYS A 165 4.14 14.35 4.80
N TRP A 166 3.37 13.29 4.58
CA TRP A 166 1.91 13.34 4.55
C TRP A 166 1.31 13.85 5.86
N LEU A 167 1.83 13.41 7.02
CA LEU A 167 1.39 13.89 8.33
C LEU A 167 1.80 15.35 8.65
N ILE A 168 2.84 15.88 7.99
CA ILE A 168 3.17 17.32 8.06
C ILE A 168 2.09 18.14 7.36
N ASP A 169 1.63 17.66 6.20
CA ASP A 169 0.57 18.31 5.43
C ASP A 169 -0.83 18.10 6.05
N HIS A 170 -1.01 17.02 6.82
CA HIS A 170 -2.28 16.65 7.47
C HIS A 170 -2.13 16.52 9.00
N PRO A 171 -1.79 17.62 9.70
CA PRO A 171 -1.45 17.59 11.12
C PRO A 171 -2.59 17.13 12.02
N GLU A 172 -3.85 17.21 11.55
CA GLU A 172 -5.02 16.73 12.29
C GLU A 172 -5.04 15.22 12.52
N PHE A 173 -4.25 14.43 11.76
CA PHE A 173 -4.17 12.98 11.94
C PHE A 173 -2.98 12.52 12.79
N ILE A 174 -2.09 13.43 13.23
CA ILE A 174 -0.90 13.07 14.03
C ILE A 174 -1.30 12.37 15.34
N SER A 175 -2.41 12.78 15.96
CA SER A 175 -2.89 12.17 17.21
C SER A 175 -3.60 10.83 17.03
N ASN A 176 -4.02 10.49 15.81
CA ASN A 176 -4.79 9.27 15.56
C ASN A 176 -3.93 8.05 15.82
N GLU A 177 -4.53 6.97 16.32
CA GLU A 177 -3.85 5.69 16.36
C GLU A 177 -3.49 5.26 14.93
N PHE A 178 -2.21 4.95 14.70
CA PHE A 178 -1.72 4.58 13.38
C PHE A 178 -1.60 3.05 13.23
N TYR A 179 -2.08 2.54 12.10
CA TYR A 179 -2.06 1.14 11.71
C TYR A 179 -1.38 0.99 10.36
N MET A 180 -0.46 0.03 10.24
CA MET A 180 0.10 -0.34 8.94
C MET A 180 -0.64 -1.54 8.36
N GLY A 181 -1.08 -1.48 7.11
CA GLY A 181 -1.81 -2.55 6.44
C GLY A 181 -1.18 -2.92 5.10
N GLY A 182 -1.36 -4.17 4.70
CA GLY A 182 -1.07 -4.61 3.35
C GLY A 182 -1.41 -6.07 3.12
N ASP A 183 -1.32 -6.50 1.87
CA ASP A 183 -1.63 -7.87 1.47
C ASP A 183 -0.55 -8.48 0.57
N SER A 184 -0.61 -9.79 0.37
CA SER A 184 0.21 -10.49 -0.62
C SER A 184 1.71 -10.20 -0.42
N TYR A 185 2.44 -9.76 -1.44
CA TYR A 185 3.86 -9.43 -1.33
C TYR A 185 4.17 -8.36 -0.27
N SER A 186 3.22 -7.49 0.09
CA SER A 186 3.41 -6.48 1.15
C SER A 186 3.70 -7.09 2.52
N GLY A 187 3.48 -8.39 2.70
CA GLY A 187 3.95 -9.13 3.88
C GLY A 187 5.46 -9.07 4.13
N ILE A 188 6.26 -8.81 3.09
CA ILE A 188 7.71 -8.58 3.20
C ILE A 188 8.03 -7.16 3.72
N PRO A 189 7.63 -6.05 3.05
CA PRO A 189 7.99 -4.71 3.48
C PRO A 189 7.21 -4.19 4.70
N VAL A 190 5.95 -4.56 4.92
CA VAL A 190 5.12 -3.99 6.01
C VAL A 190 5.75 -4.17 7.41
N PRO A 191 6.21 -5.37 7.82
CA PRO A 191 6.89 -5.52 9.11
C PRO A 191 8.16 -4.69 9.21
N ALA A 192 8.90 -4.53 8.11
CA ALA A 192 10.10 -3.70 8.08
C ALA A 192 9.77 -2.20 8.18
N ILE A 193 8.69 -1.73 7.55
CA ILE A 193 8.17 -0.36 7.68
C ILE A 193 7.80 -0.06 9.13
N VAL A 194 7.10 -0.99 9.79
CA VAL A 194 6.76 -0.89 11.21
C VAL A 194 8.02 -0.72 12.05
N GLN A 195 9.07 -1.51 11.80
CA GLN A 195 10.35 -1.37 12.50
C GLN A 195 11.03 -0.02 12.19
N GLU A 196 10.99 0.46 10.96
CA GLU A 196 11.56 1.77 10.59
C GLU A 196 10.82 2.93 11.26
N ILE A 197 9.49 2.83 11.39
CA ILE A 197 8.67 3.77 12.17
C ILE A 197 9.09 3.80 13.64
N ILE A 198 9.19 2.63 14.29
CA ILE A 198 9.61 2.51 15.69
C ILE A 198 10.99 3.15 15.89
N ASN A 199 11.97 2.75 15.07
CA ASN A 199 13.33 3.27 15.14
C ASN A 199 13.37 4.78 14.89
N GLY A 200 12.56 5.29 13.97
CA GLY A 200 12.43 6.71 13.69
C GLY A 200 11.87 7.49 14.87
N ASN A 201 10.83 6.97 15.53
CA ASN A 201 10.26 7.56 16.73
C ASN A 201 11.27 7.58 17.90
N GLU A 202 12.01 6.48 18.12
CA GLU A 202 13.05 6.41 19.15
C GLU A 202 14.19 7.41 18.91
N LYS A 203 14.53 7.68 17.65
CA LYS A 203 15.49 8.71 17.24
C LYS A 203 14.94 10.13 17.34
N GLY A 204 13.67 10.30 17.71
CA GLY A 204 13.03 11.62 17.85
C GLY A 204 12.65 12.27 16.53
N LEU A 205 12.54 11.50 15.43
CA LEU A 205 12.07 12.03 14.15
C LEU A 205 10.63 12.53 14.27
N GLN A 206 10.35 13.69 13.69
CA GLN A 206 9.04 14.33 13.70
C GLN A 206 8.33 14.18 12.34
N PRO A 207 6.98 14.21 12.31
CA PRO A 207 6.09 14.09 13.47
C PRO A 207 6.17 12.68 14.10
N LEU A 208 5.98 12.55 15.41
CA LEU A 208 5.89 11.22 16.03
C LEU A 208 4.66 10.48 15.50
N ILE A 209 4.87 9.26 15.00
CA ILE A 209 3.78 8.41 14.49
C ILE A 209 3.24 7.58 15.65
N ASN A 210 1.95 7.73 15.99
CA ASN A 210 1.29 6.98 17.06
C ASN A 210 0.97 5.53 16.65
N LEU A 211 2.00 4.77 16.27
CA LEU A 211 1.90 3.39 15.80
C LEU A 211 1.35 2.46 16.89
N GLN A 212 0.26 1.76 16.58
CA GLN A 212 -0.37 0.79 17.48
C GLN A 212 -0.22 -0.65 16.99
N ARG A 213 -0.57 -0.92 15.72
CA ARG A 213 -0.59 -2.29 15.16
C ARG A 213 -0.25 -2.31 13.68
N TYR A 214 -0.09 -3.52 13.16
CA TYR A 214 -0.10 -3.78 11.72
C TYR A 214 -0.96 -5.01 11.39
N LEU A 215 -1.45 -5.07 10.15
CA LEU A 215 -2.29 -6.14 9.62
C LEU A 215 -1.73 -6.63 8.29
N LEU A 216 -1.78 -7.94 8.07
CA LEU A 216 -1.38 -8.58 6.82
C LEU A 216 -2.49 -9.50 6.29
N GLY A 217 -2.98 -9.24 5.08
CA GLY A 217 -3.91 -10.10 4.35
C GLY A 217 -3.18 -11.08 3.44
N ASN A 218 -3.36 -12.39 3.65
CA ASN A 218 -2.73 -13.45 2.82
C ASN A 218 -1.26 -13.18 2.43
N PRO A 219 -0.38 -12.85 3.39
CA PRO A 219 0.95 -12.34 3.08
C PRO A 219 1.92 -13.39 2.57
N VAL A 220 2.87 -12.94 1.74
CA VAL A 220 4.19 -13.57 1.62
C VAL A 220 5.00 -13.24 2.87
N THR A 221 5.65 -14.24 3.47
CA THR A 221 6.43 -14.06 4.70
C THR A 221 7.86 -14.58 4.59
N THR A 222 8.03 -15.78 4.02
CA THR A 222 9.34 -16.45 3.94
C THR A 222 9.62 -17.05 2.56
N PHE A 223 8.66 -16.95 1.62
CA PHE A 223 8.59 -17.69 0.36
C PHE A 223 8.49 -19.21 0.49
N LYS A 224 8.84 -19.79 1.66
CA LYS A 224 8.67 -21.22 1.93
C LYS A 224 7.21 -21.63 2.05
N GLU A 225 6.28 -20.70 2.28
CA GLU A 225 4.85 -20.96 2.28
C GLU A 225 4.34 -21.57 0.97
N TYR A 226 5.03 -21.34 -0.15
CA TYR A 226 4.70 -21.96 -1.43
C TYR A 226 4.86 -23.48 -1.41
N ASN A 227 5.66 -24.04 -0.50
CA ASN A 227 5.74 -25.49 -0.32
C ASN A 227 4.41 -26.09 0.15
N TYR A 228 3.59 -25.32 0.87
CA TYR A 228 2.29 -25.80 1.34
C TYR A 228 1.24 -25.87 0.23
N ARG A 229 1.47 -25.23 -0.94
CA ARG A 229 0.53 -25.29 -2.08
C ARG A 229 0.26 -26.72 -2.54
N VAL A 230 1.27 -27.58 -2.55
CA VAL A 230 1.10 -29.00 -2.93
C VAL A 230 0.17 -29.73 -1.97
N SER A 231 0.36 -29.54 -0.66
CA SER A 231 -0.47 -30.21 0.34
C SER A 231 -1.88 -29.60 0.40
N TYR A 232 -2.01 -28.30 0.18
CA TYR A 232 -3.30 -27.61 0.06
C TYR A 232 -4.07 -28.10 -1.17
N ALA A 233 -3.43 -28.17 -2.34
CA ALA A 233 -4.05 -28.62 -3.57
C ALA A 233 -4.54 -30.07 -3.45
N HIS A 234 -3.75 -30.94 -2.82
CA HIS A 234 -4.18 -32.31 -2.53
C HIS A 234 -5.37 -32.35 -1.57
N GLY A 235 -5.29 -31.61 -0.45
CA GLY A 235 -6.37 -31.56 0.54
C GLY A 235 -7.69 -31.00 0.00
N MET A 236 -7.63 -30.17 -1.04
CA MET A 236 -8.79 -29.62 -1.76
C MET A 236 -9.20 -30.44 -2.98
N GLY A 237 -8.51 -31.55 -3.29
CA GLY A 237 -8.84 -32.44 -4.40
C GLY A 237 -8.47 -31.91 -5.79
N PHE A 238 -7.56 -30.94 -5.89
CA PHE A 238 -7.11 -30.37 -7.18
C PHE A 238 -6.05 -31.22 -7.88
N ILE A 239 -5.39 -32.13 -7.17
CA ILE A 239 -4.42 -33.06 -7.72
C ILE A 239 -4.70 -34.47 -7.24
N SER A 240 -4.33 -35.45 -8.07
CA SER A 240 -4.51 -36.87 -7.77
C SER A 240 -3.64 -37.34 -6.58
N ASP A 241 -4.09 -38.43 -5.92
CA ASP A 241 -3.32 -39.11 -4.87
C ASP A 241 -1.97 -39.61 -5.42
N GLU A 242 -1.96 -40.06 -6.67
CA GLU A 242 -0.77 -40.52 -7.38
C GLU A 242 0.25 -39.40 -7.58
N LEU A 243 -0.19 -38.24 -8.08
CA LEU A 243 0.68 -37.08 -8.27
C LEU A 243 1.21 -36.56 -6.93
N TYR A 244 0.35 -36.46 -5.92
CA TYR A 244 0.76 -36.04 -4.58
C TYR A 244 1.79 -36.97 -3.95
N ALA A 245 1.59 -38.29 -4.04
CA ALA A 245 2.53 -39.28 -3.54
C ALA A 245 3.88 -39.22 -4.29
N SER A 246 3.86 -38.97 -5.61
CA SER A 246 5.08 -38.79 -6.41
C SER A 246 5.85 -37.53 -6.00
N LEU A 247 5.16 -36.39 -5.90
CA LEU A 247 5.69 -35.11 -5.42
C LEU A 247 6.37 -35.26 -4.05
N LYS A 248 5.68 -35.87 -3.08
CA LYS A 248 6.27 -36.10 -1.73
C LYS A 248 7.52 -36.96 -1.79
N ARG A 249 7.53 -38.02 -2.61
CA ARG A 249 8.67 -38.94 -2.74
C ARG A 249 9.87 -38.27 -3.40
N ASN A 250 9.65 -37.58 -4.51
CA ASN A 250 10.71 -37.07 -5.37
C ASN A 250 11.25 -35.71 -4.91
N CYS A 251 10.38 -34.84 -4.38
CA CYS A 251 10.74 -33.49 -3.92
C CYS A 251 11.01 -33.39 -2.43
N LYS A 252 10.65 -34.42 -1.63
CA LYS A 252 10.93 -34.49 -0.18
C LYS A 252 10.44 -33.28 0.63
N GLY A 253 9.37 -32.64 0.16
CA GLY A 253 8.73 -31.50 0.83
C GLY A 253 9.30 -30.12 0.48
N ASP A 254 10.34 -30.02 -0.36
CA ASP A 254 10.76 -28.76 -0.96
C ASP A 254 10.43 -28.74 -2.46
N TYR A 255 9.50 -27.86 -2.81
CA TYR A 255 8.95 -27.64 -4.16
C TYR A 255 9.32 -26.25 -4.69
N VAL A 256 10.02 -25.44 -3.89
CA VAL A 256 10.43 -24.08 -4.24
C VAL A 256 11.91 -24.06 -4.58
N ASP A 257 12.76 -24.56 -3.66
CA ASP A 257 14.21 -24.57 -3.82
C ASP A 257 14.71 -25.96 -4.23
N VAL A 258 14.35 -26.35 -5.45
CA VAL A 258 14.62 -27.69 -5.99
C VAL A 258 15.99 -27.74 -6.66
N ASP A 259 16.79 -28.76 -6.34
CA ASP A 259 18.04 -29.05 -7.06
C ASP A 259 17.73 -29.25 -8.55
N SER A 260 18.35 -28.45 -9.42
CA SER A 260 18.14 -28.49 -10.87
C SER A 260 18.50 -29.84 -11.51
N ARG A 261 19.25 -30.70 -10.80
CA ARG A 261 19.59 -32.06 -11.22
C ARG A 261 18.53 -33.09 -10.82
N ASN A 262 17.59 -32.75 -9.94
CA ASN A 262 16.50 -33.63 -9.54
C ASN A 262 15.38 -33.63 -10.58
N VAL A 263 15.66 -34.26 -11.73
CA VAL A 263 14.75 -34.32 -12.88
C VAL A 263 13.39 -34.92 -12.54
N PHE A 264 13.32 -35.84 -11.59
CA PHE A 264 12.06 -36.44 -11.15
C PHE A 264 11.18 -35.44 -10.41
N CYS A 265 11.74 -34.66 -9.49
CA CYS A 265 10.99 -33.61 -8.79
C CYS A 265 10.55 -32.49 -9.75
N LEU A 266 11.45 -32.04 -10.63
CA LEU A 266 11.12 -31.00 -11.60
C LEU A 266 9.96 -31.39 -12.51
N ARG A 267 9.95 -32.63 -13.00
CA ARG A 267 8.85 -33.15 -13.80
C ARG A 267 7.54 -33.22 -13.01
N ASP A 268 7.57 -33.70 -11.77
CA ASP A 268 6.37 -33.76 -10.93
C ASP A 268 5.82 -32.35 -10.62
N ILE A 269 6.69 -31.35 -10.45
CA ILE A 269 6.30 -29.94 -10.28
C ILE A 269 5.70 -29.37 -11.57
N GLU A 270 6.19 -29.77 -12.73
CA GLU A 270 5.60 -29.38 -14.01
C GLU A 270 4.19 -29.96 -14.14
N SER A 271 4.01 -31.24 -13.86
CA SER A 271 2.67 -31.86 -13.82
C SER A 271 1.75 -31.20 -12.79
N PHE A 272 2.27 -30.83 -11.61
CA PHE A 272 1.51 -30.06 -10.61
C PHE A 272 1.00 -28.74 -11.18
N LYS A 273 1.83 -28.01 -11.95
CA LYS A 273 1.43 -26.75 -12.57
C LYS A 273 0.41 -26.93 -13.70
N GLU A 274 0.52 -28.02 -14.46
CA GLU A 274 -0.43 -28.35 -15.53
C GLU A 274 -1.80 -28.74 -14.99
N GLU A 275 -1.88 -29.47 -13.87
CA GLU A 275 -3.16 -29.83 -13.24
C GLU A 275 -3.82 -28.64 -12.51
N LEU A 276 -3.03 -27.65 -12.07
CA LEU A 276 -3.53 -26.47 -11.37
C LEU A 276 -4.07 -25.39 -12.36
N ILE A 277 -5.12 -25.71 -13.11
CA ILE A 277 -5.82 -24.79 -14.05
C ILE A 277 -6.89 -23.96 -13.32
N LEU A 278 -6.56 -23.39 -12.17
CA LEU A 278 -7.51 -22.63 -11.35
C LEU A 278 -7.01 -21.22 -11.08
N ASN A 279 -7.95 -20.30 -10.84
CA ASN A 279 -7.63 -18.97 -10.34
C ASN A 279 -6.92 -19.12 -8.98
N ILE A 280 -5.60 -18.96 -8.98
CA ILE A 280 -4.74 -19.18 -7.81
C ILE A 280 -5.03 -18.23 -6.64
N PHE A 281 -5.78 -17.15 -6.87
CA PHE A 281 -6.19 -16.19 -5.85
C PHE A 281 -7.57 -16.52 -5.27
N TRP A 282 -8.45 -17.09 -6.09
CA TRP A 282 -9.84 -17.39 -5.71
C TRP A 282 -10.30 -18.73 -6.26
N ILE A 283 -9.83 -19.81 -5.64
CA ILE A 283 -9.95 -21.14 -6.22
C ILE A 283 -11.40 -21.68 -6.26
N LEU A 284 -12.28 -21.15 -5.40
CA LEU A 284 -13.72 -21.50 -5.38
C LEU A 284 -14.62 -20.46 -6.06
N LEU A 285 -14.06 -19.34 -6.54
CA LEU A 285 -14.77 -18.48 -7.49
C LEU A 285 -14.60 -19.12 -8.88
N VAL A 286 -15.28 -20.25 -9.08
CA VAL A 286 -15.66 -20.65 -10.42
C VAL A 286 -16.58 -19.52 -10.87
N GLU A 287 -16.09 -18.74 -11.83
CA GLU A 287 -16.89 -17.86 -12.65
C GLU A 287 -18.26 -18.52 -12.89
N MET A 288 -19.29 -18.01 -12.20
CA MET A 288 -20.65 -18.10 -12.70
C MET A 288 -20.70 -17.17 -13.92
N VAL A 289 -20.07 -17.59 -15.01
CA VAL A 289 -20.30 -17.07 -16.36
C VAL A 289 -21.48 -17.83 -16.95
#